data_AF-A0AAU9YP90-F1
#
_entry.id   AF-A0AAU9YP90-F1
#
_cell.length_a   1.000
_cell.length_b   1.000
_cell.length_c   1.000
_cell.angle_alpha   90.00
_cell.angle_beta   90.00
_cell.angle_gamma   90.00
#
_symmetry.space_group_name_H-M   'P 1'
#
loop_
_entity.id
_entity.type
_entity.pdbx_description
1 polymer ?
#
loop_
_entity_poly.entity_id
_entity_poly.type
_entity_poly.pdbx_seq_one_letter_code
_entity_poly.pdbx_strand_id
1 'polypeptide(L)'
;MAHKQTYPRTHSSGHKSQVLWSGKNLKPSTLPPLRQAKGHSKSKMKTWSSIQPVQSQTSVEMANLAKNLRGLRRREQAHHGKMQAKVRLMRSMLRNQRTSLQELYSHEGFLSKLNQELVKSIQDMEETMAMNVREMLQQQGILGNVIDILEYSNKKRVQQLRSELQEWKEKEESKINSLQQEVDQLNAEILKAHEEVNFLSTYMDHEYPVRSVQIANHIRQVQQAKDSQQDELDNLKEMREMVLGCFSKMIQEKKKKILRALMVKTQKPYEEILMLKTLDSQRLQRCTVWFRELIQQLKEEIPILVAEVEQMYAEVWNPREVVFKDVLLQRPKCTPDMDVELNIPVQELLPF
;
A
#
# COMPACT_ATOMS: atom_id res chain seq x y z
N MET A 1 1.27 -17.79 -9.11
CA MET A 1 -0.09 -17.27 -9.32
C MET A 1 -0.50 -16.45 -8.10
N ALA A 2 -0.68 -15.14 -8.24
CA ALA A 2 -1.42 -14.29 -7.30
C ALA A 2 -1.54 -12.89 -7.93
N HIS A 3 -2.72 -12.54 -8.42
CA HIS A 3 -2.98 -11.16 -8.86
C HIS A 3 -3.13 -10.25 -7.64
N LYS A 4 -2.54 -9.05 -7.68
CA LYS A 4 -3.06 -7.89 -6.94
C LYS A 4 -3.21 -6.71 -7.90
N GLN A 5 -4.42 -6.16 -7.91
CA GLN A 5 -4.82 -5.09 -8.82
C GLN A 5 -4.14 -3.78 -8.44
N THR A 6 -3.60 -3.09 -9.44
CA THR A 6 -3.15 -1.70 -9.32
C THR A 6 -4.35 -0.77 -9.39
N TYR A 7 -4.53 0.07 -8.37
CA TYR A 7 -5.58 1.08 -8.36
C TYR A 7 -5.37 2.14 -9.46
N PRO A 8 -6.43 2.62 -10.14
CA PRO A 8 -6.30 3.63 -11.17
C PRO A 8 -6.06 5.02 -10.55
N ARG A 9 -5.00 5.68 -11.02
CA ARG A 9 -4.62 7.05 -10.65
C ARG A 9 -5.62 8.05 -11.22
N THR A 10 -6.53 8.57 -10.38
CA THR A 10 -7.47 9.63 -10.76
C THR A 10 -6.73 10.96 -10.93
N HIS A 11 -6.46 11.32 -12.19
CA HIS A 11 -6.02 12.67 -12.54
C HIS A 11 -7.21 13.63 -12.46
N SER A 12 -7.33 14.39 -11.37
CA SER A 12 -8.31 15.48 -11.29
C SER A 12 -7.88 16.62 -12.22
N SER A 13 -8.62 16.81 -13.32
CA SER A 13 -8.47 17.96 -14.21
C SER A 13 -8.61 19.26 -13.42
N GLY A 14 -7.51 20.02 -13.34
CA GLY A 14 -7.50 21.35 -12.74
C GLY A 14 -8.24 22.35 -13.63
N HIS A 15 -9.57 22.37 -13.55
CA HIS A 15 -10.39 23.38 -14.21
C HIS A 15 -10.08 24.76 -13.62
N LYS A 16 -9.17 25.49 -14.25
CA LYS A 16 -8.98 26.92 -14.07
C LYS A 16 -10.23 27.64 -14.58
N SER A 17 -11.22 27.80 -13.71
CA SER A 17 -12.36 28.68 -13.92
C SER A 17 -11.88 30.14 -13.89
N GLN A 18 -11.32 30.58 -15.01
CA GLN A 18 -10.93 31.96 -15.25
C GLN A 18 -12.21 32.79 -15.39
N VAL A 19 -12.70 33.33 -14.26
CA VAL A 19 -13.87 34.22 -14.24
C VAL A 19 -13.49 35.54 -14.91
N LEU A 20 -13.63 35.57 -16.22
CA LEU A 20 -13.43 36.74 -17.06
C LEU A 20 -14.58 37.73 -16.78
N TRP A 21 -14.38 38.62 -15.82
CA TRP A 21 -15.33 39.71 -15.56
C TRP A 21 -15.39 40.63 -16.78
N SER A 22 -16.47 40.47 -17.55
CA SER A 22 -16.79 41.33 -18.68
C SER A 22 -17.02 42.75 -18.18
N GLY A 23 -16.02 43.61 -18.37
CA GLY A 23 -16.07 45.05 -18.10
C GLY A 23 -17.07 45.74 -19.03
N LYS A 24 -18.37 45.59 -18.74
CA LYS A 24 -19.42 46.35 -19.41
C LYS A 24 -19.31 47.81 -18.98
N ASN A 25 -18.73 48.61 -19.87
CA ASN A 25 -18.62 50.06 -19.75
C ASN A 25 -20.01 50.70 -19.52
N LEU A 26 -20.38 50.90 -18.26
CA LEU A 26 -21.45 51.81 -17.89
C LEU A 26 -20.89 53.22 -17.98
N LYS A 27 -21.38 53.96 -18.98
CA LYS A 27 -21.06 55.36 -19.22
C LYS A 27 -21.18 56.17 -17.91
N PRO A 28 -20.27 57.11 -17.63
CA PRO A 28 -20.51 58.07 -16.56
C PRO A 28 -21.82 58.81 -16.88
N SER A 29 -22.78 58.76 -15.96
CA SER A 29 -24.02 59.54 -16.10
C SER A 29 -23.66 61.00 -15.88
N THR A 30 -23.58 61.75 -16.97
CA THR A 30 -23.29 63.18 -16.97
C THR A 30 -24.36 63.91 -16.15
N LEU A 31 -23.97 64.42 -14.98
CA LEU A 31 -24.79 65.35 -14.21
C LEU A 31 -25.15 66.56 -15.10
N PRO A 32 -26.40 67.04 -15.11
CA PRO A 32 -26.75 68.25 -15.84
C PRO A 32 -25.96 69.44 -15.27
N PRO A 33 -25.51 70.39 -16.11
CA PRO A 33 -24.70 71.50 -15.64
C PRO A 33 -25.53 72.41 -14.73
N LEU A 34 -25.10 72.51 -13.47
CA LEU A 34 -25.67 73.46 -12.51
C LEU A 34 -25.45 74.89 -13.03
N ARG A 35 -26.50 75.52 -13.58
CA ARG A 35 -26.43 76.91 -14.02
C ARG A 35 -26.08 77.79 -12.82
N GLN A 36 -24.92 78.44 -12.88
CA GLN A 36 -24.49 79.36 -11.83
C GLN A 36 -25.44 80.57 -11.78
N ALA A 37 -26.32 80.60 -10.78
CA ALA A 37 -27.06 81.79 -10.39
C ALA A 37 -26.08 82.81 -9.80
N LYS A 38 -25.54 83.68 -10.66
CA LYS A 38 -24.49 84.65 -10.30
C LYS A 38 -25.11 85.91 -9.71
N GLY A 39 -25.50 85.85 -8.43
CA GLY A 39 -25.95 87.00 -7.66
C GLY A 39 -25.04 87.28 -6.47
N HIS A 40 -24.31 88.41 -6.48
CA HIS A 40 -24.59 89.54 -5.57
C HIS A 40 -23.58 90.70 -5.66
N SER A 41 -24.14 91.90 -5.43
CA SER A 41 -23.50 93.09 -4.83
C SER A 41 -22.18 93.63 -5.38
N LYS A 42 -22.26 94.74 -6.12
CA LYS A 42 -21.50 95.95 -5.78
C LYS A 42 -22.43 97.15 -5.70
N SER A 43 -22.88 97.48 -4.49
CA SER A 43 -23.51 98.76 -4.19
C SER A 43 -22.49 99.89 -4.34
N LYS A 44 -22.77 100.88 -5.18
CA LYS A 44 -22.20 102.23 -5.01
C LYS A 44 -23.29 103.14 -4.50
N MET A 45 -23.14 103.58 -3.25
CA MET A 45 -23.89 104.72 -2.72
C MET A 45 -23.68 105.91 -3.66
N LYS A 46 -24.75 106.62 -4.00
CA LYS A 46 -24.64 108.04 -4.33
C LYS A 46 -25.72 108.79 -3.57
N THR A 47 -25.26 109.64 -2.66
CA THR A 47 -26.06 110.31 -1.65
C THR A 47 -27.03 111.31 -2.26
N TRP A 48 -28.16 111.47 -1.57
CA TRP A 48 -29.23 112.44 -1.80
C TRP A 48 -28.75 113.88 -2.08
N SER A 49 -29.59 114.62 -2.81
CA SER A 49 -29.86 116.06 -2.63
C SER A 49 -31.22 116.33 -3.28
N SER A 50 -32.29 116.15 -2.53
CA SER A 50 -32.98 117.22 -1.77
C SER A 50 -33.89 118.06 -2.66
N ILE A 51 -35.18 117.85 -2.46
CA ILE A 51 -36.29 118.70 -2.89
C ILE A 51 -36.03 120.14 -2.40
N GLN A 52 -36.33 121.14 -3.22
CA GLN A 52 -36.55 122.52 -2.77
C GLN A 52 -37.89 123.03 -3.31
N PRO A 53 -38.83 123.41 -2.44
CA PRO A 53 -39.92 124.30 -2.76
C PRO A 53 -39.61 125.75 -2.34
N VAL A 54 -40.19 126.65 -3.14
CA VAL A 54 -40.37 128.10 -2.95
C VAL A 54 -40.48 128.57 -1.49
N GLN A 55 -39.75 129.64 -1.14
CA GLN A 55 -40.30 130.66 -0.25
C GLN A 55 -39.76 132.07 -0.57
N SER A 56 -40.68 133.04 -0.62
CA SER A 56 -40.41 134.44 -0.93
C SER A 56 -40.40 135.27 0.37
N GLN A 57 -39.50 136.25 0.49
CA GLN A 57 -39.84 137.51 1.17
C GLN A 57 -38.90 138.68 0.81
N THR A 58 -39.46 139.87 0.94
CA THR A 58 -38.96 141.18 0.46
C THR A 58 -38.10 141.93 1.48
N SER A 59 -37.19 142.78 1.00
CA SER A 59 -36.85 144.05 1.65
C SER A 59 -36.64 145.15 0.59
N VAL A 60 -36.77 146.42 0.98
CA VAL A 60 -36.97 147.59 0.11
C VAL A 60 -35.94 148.70 0.47
N GLU A 61 -35.88 149.74 -0.37
CA GLU A 61 -35.28 151.08 -0.17
C GLU A 61 -33.89 151.33 -0.84
N MET A 62 -33.60 152.50 -1.43
CA MET A 62 -34.43 153.67 -1.80
C MET A 62 -33.73 154.59 -2.83
N ALA A 63 -34.54 155.40 -3.56
CA ALA A 63 -34.24 156.70 -4.22
C ALA A 63 -33.07 156.78 -5.24
N ASN A 64 -33.16 157.44 -6.40
CA ASN A 64 -33.48 158.87 -6.66
C ASN A 64 -33.55 159.08 -8.22
N LEU A 65 -33.94 160.18 -8.87
CA LEU A 65 -34.52 161.51 -8.57
C LEU A 65 -35.11 162.11 -9.90
N ALA A 66 -35.86 163.23 -9.83
CA ALA A 66 -36.17 164.19 -10.91
C ALA A 66 -37.20 163.79 -12.01
N LYS A 67 -38.16 164.64 -12.42
CA LYS A 67 -38.55 166.02 -12.04
C LYS A 67 -40.04 166.29 -12.43
N ASN A 68 -40.83 166.88 -11.50
CA ASN A 68 -41.70 168.08 -11.61
C ASN A 68 -42.52 168.37 -12.92
N LEU A 69 -43.74 168.95 -12.94
CA LEU A 69 -44.56 169.67 -11.94
C LEU A 69 -46.04 169.83 -12.41
N ARG A 70 -46.96 170.24 -11.51
CA ARG A 70 -48.39 170.65 -11.71
C ARG A 70 -49.38 169.48 -11.93
N GLY A 71 -50.62 169.51 -11.42
CA GLY A 71 -51.27 170.46 -10.50
C GLY A 71 -52.80 170.29 -10.43
N LEU A 72 -53.34 169.93 -9.25
CA LEU A 72 -54.70 170.19 -8.78
C LEU A 72 -55.93 169.77 -9.65
N ARG A 73 -56.33 168.48 -9.64
CA ARG A 73 -57.77 168.09 -9.73
C ARG A 73 -58.13 166.79 -8.99
N ARG A 74 -59.17 166.91 -8.14
CA ARG A 74 -60.20 165.94 -7.73
C ARG A 74 -59.84 164.67 -6.92
N ARG A 75 -60.43 164.66 -5.71
CA ARG A 75 -60.48 163.63 -4.65
C ARG A 75 -61.15 162.28 -5.03
N GLU A 76 -61.61 162.12 -6.27
CA GLU A 76 -62.46 160.99 -6.71
C GLU A 76 -61.66 159.75 -7.17
N GLN A 77 -60.40 159.92 -7.58
CA GLN A 77 -59.55 158.82 -8.08
C GLN A 77 -58.96 157.93 -6.97
N ALA A 78 -58.84 158.44 -5.74
CA ALA A 78 -58.18 157.72 -4.64
C ALA A 78 -58.93 156.45 -4.19
N HIS A 79 -60.26 156.45 -4.24
CA HIS A 79 -61.07 155.26 -3.94
C HIS A 79 -61.07 154.25 -5.10
N HIS A 80 -61.06 154.74 -6.34
CA HIS A 80 -60.98 153.89 -7.53
C HIS A 80 -59.65 153.13 -7.59
N GLY A 81 -58.52 153.79 -7.27
CA GLY A 81 -57.20 153.14 -7.18
C GLY A 81 -57.12 152.05 -6.10
N LYS A 82 -57.64 152.30 -4.89
CA LYS A 82 -57.71 151.29 -3.82
C LYS A 82 -58.60 150.10 -4.20
N MET A 83 -59.74 150.35 -4.82
CA MET A 83 -60.65 149.29 -5.28
C MET A 83 -60.05 148.49 -6.45
N GLN A 84 -59.37 149.15 -7.39
CA GLN A 84 -58.63 148.51 -8.48
C GLN A 84 -57.47 147.65 -7.96
N ALA A 85 -56.74 148.10 -6.93
CA ALA A 85 -55.71 147.31 -6.26
C ALA A 85 -56.30 146.07 -5.57
N LYS A 86 -57.42 146.20 -4.85
CA LYS A 86 -58.14 145.06 -4.25
C LYS A 86 -58.60 144.05 -5.32
N VAL A 87 -59.12 144.53 -6.45
CA VAL A 87 -59.51 143.67 -7.59
C VAL A 87 -58.30 142.98 -8.24
N ARG A 88 -57.16 143.67 -8.39
CA ARG A 88 -55.90 143.06 -8.86
C ARG A 88 -55.40 141.98 -7.90
N LEU A 89 -55.44 142.23 -6.59
CA LEU A 89 -55.08 141.25 -5.56
C LEU A 89 -56.00 140.03 -5.60
N MET A 90 -57.33 140.22 -5.62
CA MET A 90 -58.28 139.11 -5.72
C MET A 90 -58.10 138.29 -7.01
N ARG A 91 -57.80 138.94 -8.15
CA ARG A 91 -57.44 138.23 -9.39
C ARG A 91 -56.14 137.45 -9.26
N SER A 92 -55.14 137.97 -8.53
CA SER A 92 -53.90 137.25 -8.25
C SER A 92 -54.14 136.05 -7.32
N MET A 93 -54.93 136.22 -6.25
CA MET A 93 -55.29 135.11 -5.34
C MET A 93 -56.09 134.02 -6.06
N LEU A 94 -57.04 134.38 -6.92
CA LEU A 94 -57.79 133.40 -7.73
C LEU A 94 -56.92 132.71 -8.77
N ARG A 95 -55.89 133.38 -9.32
CA ARG A 95 -54.89 132.73 -10.19
C ARG A 95 -54.04 131.75 -9.40
N ASN A 96 -53.51 132.16 -8.24
CA ASN A 96 -52.70 131.31 -7.37
C ASN A 96 -53.49 130.10 -6.86
N GLN A 97 -54.75 130.28 -6.45
CA GLN A 97 -55.63 129.17 -6.05
C GLN A 97 -55.87 128.20 -7.20
N ARG A 98 -56.05 128.68 -8.43
CA ARG A 98 -56.20 127.82 -9.62
C ARG A 98 -54.90 127.08 -9.96
N THR A 99 -53.72 127.71 -9.84
CA THR A 99 -52.45 127.01 -10.08
C THR A 99 -52.18 125.96 -9.02
N SER A 100 -52.37 126.26 -7.72
CA SER A 100 -52.20 125.27 -6.66
C SER A 100 -53.21 124.13 -6.73
N LEU A 101 -54.45 124.39 -7.16
CA LEU A 101 -55.45 123.34 -7.38
C LEU A 101 -55.09 122.46 -8.61
N GLN A 102 -54.54 123.06 -9.67
CA GLN A 102 -54.02 122.32 -10.82
C GLN A 102 -52.76 121.49 -10.48
N GLU A 103 -51.89 122.01 -9.61
CA GLU A 103 -50.73 121.29 -9.05
C GLU A 103 -51.20 120.11 -8.20
N LEU A 104 -52.22 120.28 -7.35
CA LEU A 104 -52.81 119.17 -6.59
C LEU A 104 -53.37 118.07 -7.50
N TYR A 105 -54.12 118.42 -8.55
CA TYR A 105 -54.59 117.41 -9.53
C TYR A 105 -53.45 116.73 -10.29
N SER A 106 -52.37 117.43 -10.62
CA SER A 106 -51.21 116.81 -11.28
C SER A 106 -50.46 115.87 -10.34
N HIS A 107 -50.35 116.21 -9.05
CA HIS A 107 -49.81 115.33 -8.01
C HIS A 107 -50.71 114.12 -7.73
N GLU A 108 -52.02 114.28 -7.69
CA GLU A 108 -52.98 113.17 -7.55
C GLU A 108 -52.84 112.18 -8.72
N GLY A 109 -52.84 112.66 -9.96
CA GLY A 109 -52.64 111.82 -11.15
C GLY A 109 -51.27 111.12 -11.16
N PHE A 110 -50.20 111.81 -10.75
CA PHE A 110 -48.87 111.23 -10.62
C PHE A 110 -48.80 110.14 -9.55
N LEU A 111 -49.33 110.39 -8.35
CA LEU A 111 -49.35 109.43 -7.25
C LEU A 111 -50.22 108.22 -7.56
N SER A 112 -51.36 108.42 -8.22
CA SER A 112 -52.24 107.33 -8.67
C SER A 112 -51.52 106.41 -9.67
N LYS A 113 -50.82 107.00 -10.65
CA LYS A 113 -50.00 106.23 -11.61
C LYS A 113 -48.85 105.50 -10.92
N LEU A 114 -48.11 106.15 -10.03
CA LEU A 114 -46.99 105.56 -9.29
C LEU A 114 -47.46 104.39 -8.40
N ASN A 115 -48.60 104.53 -7.72
CA ASN A 115 -49.21 103.46 -6.94
C ASN A 115 -49.65 102.29 -7.84
N GLN A 116 -50.20 102.56 -9.03
CA GLN A 116 -50.58 101.51 -9.97
C GLN A 116 -49.35 100.73 -10.51
N GLU A 117 -48.24 101.43 -10.80
CA GLU A 117 -46.97 100.81 -11.19
C GLU A 117 -46.37 99.99 -10.04
N LEU A 118 -46.42 100.49 -8.80
CA LEU A 118 -45.96 99.77 -7.61
C LEU A 118 -46.78 98.50 -7.35
N VAL A 119 -48.12 98.57 -7.43
CA VAL A 119 -49.00 97.39 -7.25
C VAL A 119 -48.69 96.31 -8.28
N LYS A 120 -48.51 96.67 -9.56
CA LYS A 120 -48.09 95.72 -10.60
C LYS A 120 -46.73 95.11 -10.28
N SER A 121 -45.73 95.94 -9.92
CA SER A 121 -44.40 95.43 -9.56
C SER A 121 -44.40 94.52 -8.33
N ILE A 122 -45.32 94.70 -7.39
CA ILE A 122 -45.52 93.78 -6.26
C ILE A 122 -46.14 92.47 -6.76
N GLN A 123 -47.19 92.53 -7.57
CA GLN A 123 -47.85 91.34 -8.13
C GLN A 123 -46.91 90.50 -9.00
N ASP A 124 -46.19 91.11 -9.95
CA ASP A 124 -45.21 90.43 -10.81
C ASP A 124 -44.11 89.74 -9.98
N MET A 125 -43.68 90.39 -8.90
CA MET A 125 -42.68 89.86 -7.98
C MET A 125 -43.23 88.72 -7.11
N GLU A 126 -44.46 88.85 -6.58
CA GLU A 126 -45.15 87.81 -5.82
C GLU A 126 -45.41 86.56 -6.68
N GLU A 127 -45.86 86.71 -7.93
CA GLU A 127 -46.02 85.61 -8.89
C GLU A 127 -44.69 84.92 -9.18
N THR A 128 -43.62 85.70 -9.42
CA THR A 128 -42.27 85.17 -9.64
C THR A 128 -41.77 84.40 -8.41
N MET A 129 -41.95 84.94 -7.20
CA MET A 129 -41.58 84.24 -5.96
C MET A 129 -42.42 82.97 -5.75
N ALA A 130 -43.73 83.01 -5.99
CA ALA A 130 -44.62 81.86 -5.85
C ALA A 130 -44.26 80.73 -6.82
N MET A 131 -43.86 81.06 -8.05
CA MET A 131 -43.35 80.07 -9.01
C MET A 131 -42.02 79.46 -8.56
N ASN A 132 -41.06 80.28 -8.12
CA ASN A 132 -39.77 79.79 -7.60
C ASN A 132 -39.94 78.88 -6.37
N VAL A 133 -40.86 79.21 -5.46
CA VAL A 133 -41.16 78.37 -4.27
C VAL A 133 -41.79 77.04 -4.68
N ARG A 134 -42.71 77.03 -5.66
CA ARG A 134 -43.29 75.78 -6.19
C ARG A 134 -42.24 74.89 -6.83
N GLU A 135 -41.34 75.46 -7.63
CA GLU A 135 -40.24 74.70 -8.25
C GLU A 135 -39.31 74.13 -7.18
N MET A 136 -38.92 74.91 -6.19
CA MET A 136 -38.05 74.47 -5.09
C MET A 136 -38.69 73.31 -4.29
N LEU A 137 -39.99 73.38 -4.00
CA LEU A 137 -40.72 72.29 -3.33
C LEU A 137 -40.79 71.02 -4.19
N GLN A 138 -40.96 71.14 -5.51
CA GLN A 138 -40.90 70.00 -6.43
C GLN A 138 -39.49 69.38 -6.46
N GLN A 139 -38.44 70.20 -6.53
CA GLN A 139 -37.05 69.74 -6.47
C GLN A 139 -36.75 69.02 -5.14
N GLN A 140 -37.24 69.55 -4.00
CA GLN A 140 -37.12 68.90 -2.70
C GLN A 140 -37.84 67.54 -2.66
N GLY A 141 -39.04 67.42 -3.24
CA GLY A 141 -39.75 66.15 -3.36
C GLY A 141 -39.01 65.12 -4.22
N ILE A 142 -38.42 65.55 -5.34
CA ILE A 142 -37.58 64.69 -6.20
C ILE A 142 -36.33 64.22 -5.44
N LEU A 143 -35.67 65.13 -4.71
CA LEU A 143 -34.51 64.79 -3.89
C LEU A 143 -34.85 63.80 -2.76
N GLY A 144 -36.00 63.97 -2.09
CA GLY A 144 -36.51 63.02 -1.11
C GLY A 144 -36.67 61.60 -1.69
N ASN A 145 -37.39 61.49 -2.82
CA ASN A 145 -37.57 60.20 -3.51
C ASN A 145 -36.22 59.56 -3.91
N VAL A 146 -35.24 60.36 -4.34
CA VAL A 146 -33.89 59.86 -4.69
C VAL A 146 -33.16 59.35 -3.44
N ILE A 147 -33.27 60.05 -2.31
CA ILE A 147 -32.71 59.61 -1.02
C ILE A 147 -33.34 58.28 -0.59
N ASP A 148 -34.68 58.16 -0.62
CA ASP A 148 -35.39 56.94 -0.22
C ASP A 148 -34.99 55.72 -1.08
N ILE A 149 -34.90 55.90 -2.40
CA ILE A 149 -34.46 54.86 -3.34
C ILE A 149 -33.00 54.44 -3.05
N LEU A 150 -32.12 55.41 -2.79
CA LEU A 150 -30.72 55.13 -2.48
C LEU A 150 -30.56 54.46 -1.11
N GLU A 151 -31.30 54.87 -0.10
CA GLU A 151 -31.29 54.26 1.23
C GLU A 151 -31.78 52.81 1.16
N TYR A 152 -32.92 52.55 0.51
CA TYR A 152 -33.45 51.20 0.33
C TYR A 152 -32.48 50.30 -0.46
N SER A 153 -31.92 50.82 -1.57
CA SER A 153 -30.94 50.09 -2.39
C SER A 153 -29.67 49.75 -1.61
N ASN A 154 -29.14 50.71 -0.84
CA ASN A 154 -27.96 50.54 0.01
C ASN A 154 -28.24 49.52 1.13
N LYS A 155 -29.35 49.67 1.86
CA LYS A 155 -29.79 48.74 2.91
C LYS A 155 -29.92 47.31 2.38
N LYS A 156 -30.53 47.13 1.20
CA LYS A 156 -30.63 45.83 0.52
C LYS A 156 -29.26 45.27 0.15
N ARG A 157 -28.36 46.10 -0.42
CA ARG A 157 -27.00 45.65 -0.79
C ARG A 157 -26.16 45.27 0.44
N VAL A 158 -26.26 46.02 1.53
CA VAL A 158 -25.60 45.70 2.81
C VAL A 158 -26.14 44.40 3.39
N GLN A 159 -27.46 44.15 3.32
CA GLN A 159 -28.04 42.88 3.77
C GLN A 159 -27.53 41.70 2.92
N GLN A 160 -27.46 41.85 1.60
CA GLN A 160 -26.89 40.83 0.70
C GLN A 160 -25.42 40.53 1.01
N LEU A 161 -24.60 41.58 1.18
CA LEU A 161 -23.19 41.42 1.58
C LEU A 161 -23.03 40.73 2.93
N ARG A 162 -23.92 40.99 3.89
CA ARG A 162 -23.92 40.30 5.20
C ARG A 162 -24.27 38.82 5.06
N SER A 163 -25.27 38.46 4.24
CA SER A 163 -25.58 37.04 3.98
C SER A 163 -24.48 36.32 3.20
N GLU A 164 -23.90 36.96 2.19
CA GLU A 164 -22.74 36.44 1.45
C GLU A 164 -21.57 36.18 2.42
N LEU A 165 -21.22 37.15 3.27
CA LEU A 165 -20.15 37.03 4.26
C LEU A 165 -20.40 35.92 5.29
N GLN A 166 -21.64 35.78 5.77
CA GLN A 166 -22.01 34.71 6.70
C GLN A 166 -21.89 33.32 6.05
N GLU A 167 -22.36 33.16 4.81
CA GLU A 167 -22.20 31.92 4.04
C GLU A 167 -20.71 31.58 3.80
N TRP A 168 -19.88 32.57 3.48
CA TRP A 168 -18.42 32.37 3.38
C TRP A 168 -17.80 31.96 4.72
N LYS A 169 -18.22 32.57 5.82
CA LYS A 169 -17.74 32.22 7.16
C LYS A 169 -18.09 30.77 7.51
N GLU A 170 -19.34 30.35 7.32
CA GLU A 170 -19.80 28.99 7.61
C GLU A 170 -19.10 27.94 6.72
N LYS A 171 -18.84 28.27 5.44
CA LYS A 171 -18.04 27.42 4.53
C LYS A 171 -16.57 27.32 4.93
N GLU A 172 -16.01 28.35 5.54
CA GLU A 172 -14.62 28.32 6.00
C GLU A 172 -14.50 27.60 7.34
N GLU A 173 -15.42 27.85 8.27
CA GLU A 173 -15.52 27.18 9.56
C GLU A 173 -15.76 25.66 9.41
N SER A 174 -16.61 25.24 8.46
CA SER A 174 -16.79 23.81 8.15
C SER A 174 -15.55 23.14 7.56
N LYS A 175 -14.78 23.82 6.69
CA LYS A 175 -13.49 23.31 6.20
C LYS A 175 -12.42 23.24 7.29
N ILE A 176 -12.35 24.25 8.16
CA ILE A 176 -11.42 24.26 9.30
C ILE A 176 -11.73 23.07 10.21
N ASN A 177 -13.01 22.82 10.48
CA ASN A 177 -13.44 21.68 11.29
C ASN A 177 -13.15 20.33 10.62
N SER A 178 -13.32 20.18 9.30
CA SER A 178 -12.96 18.93 8.61
C SER A 178 -11.44 18.71 8.58
N LEU A 179 -10.65 19.76 8.32
CA LEU A 179 -9.19 19.67 8.36
C LEU A 179 -8.67 19.38 9.78
N GLN A 180 -9.29 19.93 10.81
CA GLN A 180 -8.96 19.61 12.20
C GLN A 180 -9.24 18.13 12.51
N GLN A 181 -10.37 17.59 12.06
CA GLN A 181 -10.68 16.16 12.20
C GLN A 181 -9.69 15.26 11.46
N GLU A 182 -9.26 15.62 10.24
CA GLU A 182 -8.22 14.91 9.51
C GLU A 182 -6.86 14.94 10.25
N VAL A 183 -6.48 16.10 10.81
CA VAL A 183 -5.26 16.24 11.63
C VAL A 183 -5.34 15.42 12.91
N ASP A 184 -6.48 15.43 13.61
CA ASP A 184 -6.68 14.66 14.84
C ASP A 184 -6.65 13.14 14.57
N GLN A 185 -7.24 12.69 13.45
CA GLN A 185 -7.14 11.29 13.00
C GLN A 185 -5.69 10.91 12.68
N LEU A 186 -4.97 11.71 11.89
CA LEU A 186 -3.58 11.45 11.55
C LEU A 186 -2.68 11.43 12.79
N ASN A 187 -2.91 12.31 13.76
CA ASN A 187 -2.20 12.29 15.04
C ASN A 187 -2.47 11.00 15.83
N ALA A 188 -3.71 10.51 15.85
CA ALA A 188 -4.05 9.24 16.49
C ALA A 188 -3.39 8.03 15.79
N GLU A 189 -3.34 8.03 14.45
CA GLU A 189 -2.64 7.01 13.67
C GLU A 189 -1.12 7.04 13.90
N ILE A 190 -0.52 8.23 13.99
CA ILE A 190 0.91 8.43 14.33
C ILE A 190 1.21 7.93 15.75
N LEU A 191 0.36 8.24 16.74
CA LEU A 191 0.55 7.75 18.11
C LEU A 191 0.49 6.22 18.16
N LYS A 192 -0.50 5.59 17.51
CA LYS A 192 -0.59 4.13 17.43
C LYS A 192 0.62 3.50 16.74
N ALA A 193 1.08 4.07 15.63
CA ALA A 193 2.28 3.60 14.94
C ALA A 193 3.54 3.74 15.82
N HIS A 194 3.63 4.82 16.61
CA HIS A 194 4.72 5.01 17.56
C HIS A 194 4.68 4.00 18.71
N GLU A 195 3.50 3.68 19.26
CA GLU A 195 3.31 2.60 20.23
C GLU A 195 3.71 1.22 19.67
N GLU A 196 3.31 0.91 18.43
CA GLU A 196 3.71 -0.33 17.74
C GLU A 196 5.24 -0.41 17.54
N VAL A 197 5.89 0.69 17.15
CA VAL A 197 7.35 0.77 17.02
C VAL A 197 8.05 0.60 18.38
N ASN A 198 7.54 1.23 19.44
CA ASN A 198 8.10 1.11 20.79
C ASN A 198 7.96 -0.32 21.33
N PHE A 199 6.83 -0.98 21.09
CA PHE A 199 6.63 -2.40 21.41
C PHE A 199 7.61 -3.28 20.64
N LEU A 200 7.77 -3.07 19.33
CA LEU A 200 8.70 -3.83 18.51
C LEU A 200 10.16 -3.62 18.92
N SER A 201 10.60 -2.40 19.25
CA SER A 201 11.96 -2.15 19.77
C SER A 201 12.17 -2.93 21.07
N THR A 202 11.24 -2.80 22.02
CA THR A 202 11.28 -3.51 23.31
C THR A 202 11.40 -5.03 23.11
N TYR A 203 10.62 -5.59 22.18
CA TYR A 203 10.70 -7.01 21.82
C TYR A 203 12.05 -7.37 21.19
N MET A 204 12.56 -6.58 20.25
CA MET A 204 13.81 -6.83 19.54
C MET A 204 15.05 -6.72 20.45
N ASP A 205 15.04 -5.80 21.42
CA ASP A 205 16.15 -5.53 22.32
C ASP A 205 16.17 -6.45 23.56
N HIS A 206 15.02 -6.93 24.03
CA HIS A 206 14.93 -7.70 25.28
C HIS A 206 14.43 -9.14 25.11
N GLU A 207 13.34 -9.37 24.38
CA GLU A 207 12.77 -10.72 24.26
C GLU A 207 13.44 -11.56 23.18
N TYR A 208 13.64 -10.98 22.00
CA TYR A 208 14.18 -11.68 20.84
C TYR A 208 15.57 -12.29 21.09
N PRO A 209 16.55 -11.58 21.72
CA PRO A 209 17.86 -12.15 21.98
C PRO A 209 17.80 -13.33 22.96
N VAL A 210 16.96 -13.22 24.00
CA VAL A 210 16.75 -14.29 24.99
C VAL A 210 16.12 -15.52 24.35
N ARG A 211 15.05 -15.34 23.56
CA ARG A 211 14.39 -16.43 22.82
C ARG A 211 15.34 -17.07 21.80
N SER A 212 16.16 -16.28 21.12
CA SER A 212 17.16 -16.77 20.16
C SER A 212 18.23 -17.64 20.84
N VAL A 213 18.75 -17.21 22.00
CA VAL A 213 19.69 -17.99 22.82
C VAL A 213 19.05 -19.28 23.35
N GLN A 214 17.78 -19.24 23.77
CA GLN A 214 17.03 -20.44 24.18
C GLN A 214 16.91 -21.45 23.02
N ILE A 215 16.55 -20.99 21.81
CA ILE A 215 16.48 -21.84 20.61
C ILE A 215 17.86 -22.45 20.30
N ALA A 216 18.93 -21.65 20.30
CA ALA A 216 20.29 -22.14 20.05
C ALA A 216 20.73 -23.19 21.09
N ASN A 217 20.38 -23.00 22.37
CA ASN A 217 20.65 -23.98 23.43
C ASN A 217 19.86 -25.28 23.22
N HIS A 218 18.58 -25.21 22.84
CA HIS A 218 17.80 -26.41 22.52
C HIS A 218 18.33 -27.15 21.28
N ILE A 219 18.77 -26.44 20.24
CA ILE A 219 19.45 -27.04 19.09
C ILE A 219 20.72 -27.78 19.54
N ARG A 220 21.53 -27.18 20.42
CA ARG A 220 22.72 -27.83 20.98
C ARG A 220 22.39 -29.06 21.81
N GLN A 221 21.31 -29.02 22.61
CA GLN A 221 20.84 -30.17 23.40
C GLN A 221 20.40 -31.33 22.50
N VAL A 222 19.63 -31.05 21.44
CA VAL A 222 19.20 -32.06 20.45
C VAL A 222 20.39 -32.67 19.73
N GLN A 223 21.36 -31.86 19.31
CA GLN A 223 22.57 -32.36 18.66
C GLN A 223 23.41 -33.22 19.62
N GLN A 224 23.63 -32.78 20.86
CA GLN A 224 24.33 -33.57 21.89
C GLN A 224 23.63 -34.90 22.19
N ALA A 225 22.28 -34.92 22.24
CA ALA A 225 21.52 -36.15 22.44
C ALA A 225 21.65 -37.11 21.25
N LYS A 226 21.63 -36.59 20.01
CA LYS A 226 21.86 -37.37 18.78
C LYS A 226 23.27 -37.98 18.77
N ASP A 227 24.29 -37.21 19.14
CA ASP A 227 25.67 -37.69 19.16
C ASP A 227 25.85 -38.80 20.23
N SER A 228 25.30 -38.61 21.42
CA SER A 228 25.25 -39.65 22.47
C SER A 228 24.55 -40.94 21.99
N GLN A 229 23.42 -40.82 21.27
CA GLN A 229 22.72 -41.97 20.70
C GLN A 229 23.51 -42.68 19.60
N GLN A 230 24.31 -41.94 18.84
CA GLN A 230 25.20 -42.52 17.83
C GLN A 230 26.34 -43.31 18.50
N ASP A 231 26.97 -42.75 19.53
CA ASP A 231 27.99 -43.45 20.32
C ASP A 231 27.43 -44.73 20.97
N GLU A 232 26.22 -44.70 21.53
CA GLU A 232 25.53 -45.88 22.07
C GLU A 232 25.28 -46.96 21.00
N LEU A 233 24.85 -46.57 19.80
CA LEU A 233 24.62 -47.50 18.68
C LEU A 233 25.91 -48.16 18.18
N ASP A 234 27.00 -47.39 18.09
CA ASP A 234 28.29 -47.94 17.66
C ASP A 234 28.91 -48.86 18.73
N ASN A 235 28.78 -48.53 20.02
CA ASN A 235 29.11 -49.44 21.13
C ASN A 235 28.29 -50.76 21.08
N LEU A 236 26.98 -50.68 20.84
CA LEU A 236 26.11 -51.84 20.69
C LEU A 236 26.50 -52.70 19.47
N LYS A 237 26.91 -52.07 18.36
CA LYS A 237 27.41 -52.74 17.17
C LYS A 237 28.73 -53.47 17.45
N GLU A 238 29.70 -52.83 18.11
CA GLU A 238 30.96 -53.47 18.49
C GLU A 238 30.73 -54.66 19.42
N MET A 239 29.89 -54.52 20.45
CA MET A 239 29.51 -55.65 21.33
C MET A 239 28.88 -56.80 20.55
N ARG A 240 27.98 -56.50 19.59
CA ARG A 240 27.38 -57.52 18.71
C ARG A 240 28.44 -58.25 17.87
N GLU A 241 29.37 -57.50 17.26
CA GLU A 241 30.45 -58.07 16.45
C GLU A 241 31.40 -58.94 17.29
N MET A 242 31.77 -58.49 18.50
CA MET A 242 32.57 -59.25 19.45
C MET A 242 31.88 -60.57 19.84
N VAL A 243 30.60 -60.50 20.25
CA VAL A 243 29.81 -61.68 20.68
C VAL A 243 29.65 -62.68 19.54
N LEU A 244 29.31 -62.22 18.33
CA LEU A 244 29.21 -63.08 17.14
C LEU A 244 30.58 -63.68 16.76
N GLY A 245 31.67 -62.92 16.89
CA GLY A 245 33.03 -63.40 16.71
C GLY A 245 33.42 -64.50 17.69
N CYS A 246 33.06 -64.35 18.97
CA CYS A 246 33.25 -65.39 19.99
C CYS A 246 32.44 -66.66 19.70
N PHE A 247 31.15 -66.53 19.34
CA PHE A 247 30.33 -67.68 18.93
C PHE A 247 30.89 -68.39 17.69
N SER A 248 31.30 -67.64 16.67
CA SER A 248 31.90 -68.18 15.45
C SER A 248 33.18 -68.97 15.75
N LYS A 249 34.10 -68.41 16.56
CA LYS A 249 35.31 -69.10 17.04
C LYS A 249 34.97 -70.39 17.81
N MET A 250 34.00 -70.34 18.72
CA MET A 250 33.56 -71.53 19.47
C MET A 250 32.97 -72.62 18.56
N ILE A 251 32.15 -72.23 17.57
CA ILE A 251 31.56 -73.16 16.59
C ILE A 251 32.67 -73.80 15.74
N GLN A 252 33.63 -73.01 15.25
CA GLN A 252 34.78 -73.54 14.52
C GLN A 252 35.61 -74.51 15.35
N GLU A 253 35.91 -74.20 16.61
CA GLU A 253 36.65 -75.12 17.49
C GLU A 253 35.86 -76.38 17.83
N LYS A 254 34.54 -76.29 18.08
CA LYS A 254 33.68 -77.48 18.22
C LYS A 254 33.69 -78.33 16.94
N LYS A 255 33.59 -77.71 15.75
CA LYS A 255 33.69 -78.40 14.46
C LYS A 255 35.04 -79.11 14.29
N LYS A 256 36.17 -78.44 14.58
CA LYS A 256 37.52 -79.05 14.56
C LYS A 256 37.67 -80.20 15.56
N LYS A 257 37.08 -80.10 16.76
CA LYS A 257 37.08 -81.18 17.75
C LYS A 257 36.27 -82.39 17.28
N ILE A 258 35.08 -82.16 16.72
CA ILE A 258 34.24 -83.22 16.15
C ILE A 258 34.93 -83.89 14.96
N LEU A 259 35.51 -83.13 14.02
CA LEU A 259 36.26 -83.71 12.90
C LEU A 259 37.46 -84.55 13.38
N ARG A 260 38.24 -84.08 14.35
CA ARG A 260 39.35 -84.85 14.93
C ARG A 260 38.87 -86.15 15.59
N ALA A 261 37.79 -86.09 16.38
CA ALA A 261 37.21 -87.28 17.02
C ALA A 261 36.64 -88.28 16.00
N LEU A 262 36.00 -87.79 14.93
CA LEU A 262 35.51 -88.63 13.84
C LEU A 262 36.67 -89.27 13.06
N MET A 263 37.70 -88.49 12.70
CA MET A 263 38.90 -88.98 12.03
C MET A 263 39.57 -90.12 12.82
N VAL A 264 39.76 -89.95 14.14
CA VAL A 264 40.33 -91.00 15.00
C VAL A 264 39.42 -92.25 15.05
N LYS A 265 38.10 -92.08 15.15
CA LYS A 265 37.15 -93.21 15.15
C LYS A 265 37.13 -93.98 13.83
N THR A 266 37.25 -93.29 12.70
CA THR A 266 37.24 -93.92 11.36
C THR A 266 38.61 -94.49 11.02
N GLN A 267 39.71 -93.81 11.34
CA GLN A 267 41.06 -94.27 10.99
C GLN A 267 41.49 -95.52 11.77
N LYS A 268 41.24 -95.57 13.08
CA LYS A 268 41.64 -96.70 13.93
C LYS A 268 41.31 -98.09 13.38
N PRO A 269 40.05 -98.42 13.01
CA PRO A 269 39.74 -99.74 12.48
C PRO A 269 40.45 -100.04 11.15
N TYR A 270 40.66 -99.05 10.28
CA TYR A 270 41.45 -99.27 9.06
C TYR A 270 42.93 -99.49 9.35
N GLU A 271 43.49 -98.80 10.34
CA GLU A 271 44.89 -98.98 10.78
C GLU A 271 45.10 -100.35 11.43
N GLU A 272 44.16 -100.80 12.27
CA GLU A 272 44.12 -102.14 12.87
C GLU A 272 43.98 -103.24 11.79
N ILE A 273 43.08 -103.06 10.81
CA ILE A 273 42.91 -103.99 9.66
C ILE A 273 44.16 -104.02 8.79
N LEU A 274 44.81 -102.87 8.54
CA LEU A 274 46.03 -102.79 7.74
C LEU A 274 47.17 -103.56 8.45
N MET A 275 47.37 -103.32 9.75
CA MET A 275 48.36 -104.03 10.56
C MET A 275 48.13 -105.55 10.57
N LEU A 276 46.88 -106.00 10.72
CA LEU A 276 46.52 -107.42 10.64
C LEU A 276 46.86 -108.00 9.26
N LYS A 277 46.44 -107.33 8.16
CA LYS A 277 46.81 -107.74 6.80
C LYS A 277 48.32 -107.80 6.59
N THR A 278 49.09 -106.86 7.16
CA THR A 278 50.56 -106.87 7.04
C THR A 278 51.17 -108.07 7.77
N LEU A 279 50.69 -108.40 8.98
CA LEU A 279 51.11 -109.59 9.73
C LEU A 279 50.78 -110.90 9.01
N ASP A 280 49.55 -111.03 8.50
CA ASP A 280 49.13 -112.21 7.73
C ASP A 280 49.92 -112.35 6.42
N SER A 281 50.20 -111.23 5.74
CA SER A 281 51.05 -111.23 4.54
C SER A 281 52.48 -111.69 4.85
N GLN A 282 53.07 -111.24 5.96
CA GLN A 282 54.40 -111.69 6.41
C GLN A 282 54.40 -113.19 6.79
N ARG A 283 53.34 -113.68 7.45
CA ARG A 283 53.17 -115.11 7.74
C ARG A 283 53.09 -115.94 6.46
N LEU A 284 52.24 -115.54 5.51
CA LEU A 284 52.10 -116.22 4.22
C LEU A 284 53.40 -116.21 3.42
N GLN A 285 54.16 -115.10 3.46
CA GLN A 285 55.47 -115.01 2.84
C GLN A 285 56.46 -116.00 3.46
N ARG A 286 56.53 -116.14 4.79
CA ARG A 286 57.35 -117.17 5.45
C ARG A 286 56.94 -118.58 5.06
N CYS A 287 55.64 -118.89 5.06
CA CYS A 287 55.16 -120.19 4.60
C CYS A 287 55.54 -120.46 3.14
N THR A 288 55.51 -119.43 2.28
CA THR A 288 55.87 -119.55 0.85
C THR A 288 57.38 -119.75 0.65
N VAL A 289 58.23 -119.23 1.54
CA VAL A 289 59.66 -119.56 1.57
C VAL A 289 59.85 -121.03 1.99
N TRP A 290 59.23 -121.44 3.10
CA TRP A 290 59.32 -122.81 3.61
C TRP A 290 58.81 -123.87 2.61
N PHE A 291 57.67 -123.64 1.96
CA PHE A 291 57.18 -124.53 0.90
C PHE A 291 58.12 -124.61 -0.30
N ARG A 292 58.85 -123.52 -0.60
CA ARG A 292 59.83 -123.50 -1.70
C ARG A 292 61.09 -124.30 -1.34
N GLU A 293 61.53 -124.23 -0.09
CA GLU A 293 62.61 -125.05 0.47
C GLU A 293 62.22 -126.55 0.48
N LEU A 294 61.01 -126.88 0.96
CA LEU A 294 60.49 -128.25 0.96
C LEU A 294 60.35 -128.82 -0.47
N ILE A 295 59.84 -128.03 -1.42
CA ILE A 295 59.77 -128.44 -2.83
C ILE A 295 61.18 -128.64 -3.42
N GLN A 296 62.18 -127.87 -3.00
CA GLN A 296 63.56 -128.06 -3.44
C GLN A 296 64.17 -129.35 -2.85
N GLN A 297 63.96 -129.63 -1.56
CA GLN A 297 64.36 -130.89 -0.93
C GLN A 297 63.73 -132.09 -1.64
N LEU A 298 62.42 -132.08 -1.85
CA LEU A 298 61.72 -133.15 -2.57
C LEU A 298 62.21 -133.31 -4.02
N LYS A 299 62.60 -132.23 -4.70
CA LYS A 299 63.21 -132.30 -6.05
C LYS A 299 64.60 -132.93 -6.06
N GLU A 300 65.33 -132.91 -4.95
CA GLU A 300 66.64 -133.54 -4.80
C GLU A 300 66.50 -134.99 -4.33
N GLU A 301 65.57 -135.27 -3.41
CA GLU A 301 65.30 -136.63 -2.88
C GLU A 301 64.61 -137.55 -3.89
N ILE A 302 63.63 -137.06 -4.65
CA ILE A 302 62.89 -137.88 -5.64
C ILE A 302 63.81 -138.58 -6.66
N PRO A 303 64.75 -137.92 -7.35
CA PRO A 303 65.63 -138.61 -8.29
C PRO A 303 66.61 -139.58 -7.62
N ILE A 304 67.01 -139.34 -6.36
CA ILE A 304 67.81 -140.30 -5.59
C ILE A 304 66.98 -141.56 -5.30
N LEU A 305 65.77 -141.39 -4.78
CA LEU A 305 64.87 -142.50 -4.46
C LEU A 305 64.44 -143.27 -5.71
N VAL A 306 64.24 -142.60 -6.85
CA VAL A 306 63.99 -143.24 -8.15
C VAL A 306 65.19 -144.06 -8.58
N ALA A 307 66.41 -143.55 -8.44
CA ALA A 307 67.63 -144.30 -8.76
C ALA A 307 67.84 -145.51 -7.82
N GLU A 308 67.56 -145.38 -6.53
CA GLU A 308 67.59 -146.51 -5.57
C GLU A 308 66.56 -147.58 -5.93
N VAL A 309 65.34 -147.18 -6.33
CA VAL A 309 64.31 -148.12 -6.80
C VAL A 309 64.72 -148.79 -8.12
N GLU A 310 65.26 -148.06 -9.09
CA GLU A 310 65.78 -148.63 -10.34
C GLU A 310 66.95 -149.60 -10.08
N GLN A 311 67.84 -149.28 -9.13
CA GLN A 311 68.95 -150.15 -8.75
C GLN A 311 68.47 -151.42 -8.03
N MET A 312 67.48 -151.32 -7.13
CA MET A 312 66.84 -152.51 -6.53
C MET A 312 66.14 -153.38 -7.57
N TYR A 313 65.48 -152.79 -8.58
CA TYR A 313 64.88 -153.54 -9.68
C TYR A 313 65.90 -154.20 -10.62
N ALA A 314 67.14 -153.70 -10.68
CA ALA A 314 68.21 -154.30 -11.49
C ALA A 314 68.88 -155.51 -10.82
N GLU A 315 68.88 -155.60 -9.49
CA GLU A 315 69.45 -156.73 -8.74
C GLU A 315 68.43 -157.84 -8.42
N VAL A 316 67.12 -157.53 -8.44
CA VAL A 316 66.05 -158.51 -8.19
C VAL A 316 65.73 -159.32 -9.45
N TRP A 317 66.22 -160.56 -9.46
CA TRP A 317 65.83 -161.60 -10.41
C TRP A 317 64.30 -161.80 -10.43
N ASN A 318 63.76 -162.04 -11.63
CA ASN A 318 62.33 -162.17 -11.90
C ASN A 318 61.65 -163.16 -10.92
N PRO A 319 60.77 -162.72 -9.99
CA PRO A 319 60.23 -163.58 -8.93
C PRO A 319 59.42 -164.78 -9.44
N ARG A 320 59.00 -164.75 -10.71
CA ARG A 320 58.29 -165.86 -11.38
C ARG A 320 59.15 -167.10 -11.62
N GLU A 321 60.48 -166.99 -11.68
CA GLU A 321 61.37 -168.13 -11.99
C GLU A 321 61.91 -168.88 -10.76
N VAL A 322 61.74 -168.31 -9.56
CA VAL A 322 62.30 -168.87 -8.30
C VAL A 322 61.26 -169.61 -7.47
N VAL A 323 60.00 -169.21 -7.49
CA VAL A 323 58.94 -169.79 -6.62
C VAL A 323 58.23 -170.99 -7.25
N PHE A 324 58.26 -171.13 -8.58
CA PHE A 324 57.52 -172.17 -9.32
C PHE A 324 58.42 -173.10 -10.15
N LYS A 325 59.62 -173.44 -9.63
CA LYS A 325 60.52 -174.39 -10.30
C LYS A 325 59.96 -175.82 -10.32
N ASP A 326 59.16 -176.17 -9.31
CA ASP A 326 58.50 -177.47 -9.14
C ASP A 326 56.98 -177.40 -9.40
N VAL A 327 56.49 -176.35 -10.07
CA VAL A 327 55.07 -176.18 -10.47
C VAL A 327 54.95 -175.60 -11.89
N LEU A 328 54.47 -176.32 -12.90
CA LEU A 328 54.43 -177.78 -13.10
C LEU A 328 54.19 -178.01 -14.59
N LEU A 329 55.14 -178.70 -15.23
CA LEU A 329 55.04 -179.30 -16.57
C LEU A 329 54.83 -178.36 -17.78
N GLN A 330 55.77 -178.48 -18.71
CA GLN A 330 55.49 -178.32 -20.13
C GLN A 330 54.21 -179.10 -20.51
N ARG A 331 53.20 -178.39 -21.03
CA ARG A 331 52.23 -178.98 -21.96
C ARG A 331 52.26 -178.20 -23.28
N PRO A 332 51.95 -178.86 -24.41
CA PRO A 332 52.25 -178.30 -25.72
C PRO A 332 51.27 -177.20 -26.11
N LYS A 333 51.78 -176.27 -26.93
CA LYS A 333 51.09 -175.33 -27.81
C LYS A 333 49.57 -175.53 -27.98
N CYS A 334 48.81 -174.47 -27.72
CA CYS A 334 47.74 -174.06 -28.63
C CYS A 334 48.22 -172.84 -29.42
N THR A 335 48.31 -173.00 -30.74
CA THR A 335 48.30 -171.90 -31.72
C THR A 335 46.87 -171.31 -31.82
N PRO A 336 46.67 -170.14 -32.45
CA PRO A 336 45.34 -169.53 -32.53
C PRO A 336 44.31 -170.42 -33.25
N ASP A 337 43.04 -170.11 -33.03
CA ASP A 337 41.84 -170.76 -33.58
C ASP A 337 41.43 -172.10 -32.95
N MET A 338 40.95 -172.06 -31.69
CA MET A 338 39.96 -173.04 -31.21
C MET A 338 39.12 -172.46 -30.05
N ASP A 339 37.80 -172.34 -30.25
CA ASP A 339 36.86 -171.87 -29.23
C ASP A 339 36.60 -172.94 -28.17
N VAL A 340 36.67 -172.58 -26.89
CA VAL A 340 36.19 -173.41 -25.77
C VAL A 340 35.50 -172.56 -24.72
N GLU A 341 34.18 -172.65 -24.69
CA GLU A 341 33.32 -172.14 -23.62
C GLU A 341 33.52 -172.96 -22.33
N LEU A 342 33.55 -172.32 -21.16
CA LEU A 342 33.47 -173.02 -19.87
C LEU A 342 32.50 -172.32 -18.89
N ASN A 343 31.87 -173.17 -18.08
CA ASN A 343 30.60 -172.96 -17.40
C ASN A 343 30.78 -172.65 -15.90
N ILE A 344 29.86 -171.83 -15.34
CA ILE A 344 29.30 -171.93 -13.96
C ILE A 344 30.27 -171.53 -12.80
N PRO A 345 29.79 -171.04 -11.62
CA PRO A 345 28.41 -170.88 -11.15
C PRO A 345 27.95 -169.44 -10.82
N VAL A 346 26.63 -169.27 -10.84
CA VAL A 346 25.88 -168.25 -10.09
C VAL A 346 25.78 -168.70 -8.63
N GLN A 347 25.91 -167.77 -7.66
CA GLN A 347 25.34 -167.99 -6.33
C GLN A 347 24.63 -166.72 -5.81
N GLU A 348 23.55 -166.96 -5.08
CA GLU A 348 22.44 -166.04 -4.86
C GLU A 348 22.62 -165.09 -3.65
N LEU A 349 21.75 -164.09 -3.62
CA LEU A 349 21.44 -163.28 -2.45
C LEU A 349 20.94 -164.15 -1.29
N LEU A 350 21.43 -163.88 -0.07
CA LEU A 350 20.74 -164.24 1.18
C LEU A 350 20.63 -163.01 2.09
N PRO A 351 19.59 -162.92 2.94
CA PRO A 351 19.07 -161.63 3.40
C PRO A 351 19.36 -161.34 4.88
N PHE A 352 19.43 -160.04 5.23
CA PHE A 352 18.56 -159.36 6.20
C PHE A 352 18.69 -157.84 6.04
#